data_AF-A0A6B2G106-F1
#
_entry.id   AF-A0A6B2G106-F1
#
_cell.length_a   1.000
_cell.length_b   1.000
_cell.length_c   1.000
_cell.angle_alpha   90.00
_cell.angle_beta   90.00
_cell.angle_gamma   90.00
#
_symmetry.space_group_name_H-M   'P 1'
#
loop_
_entity.id
_entity.type
_entity.pdbx_description
1 polymer ?
#
loop_
_entity_poly.entity_id
_entity_poly.type
_entity_poly.pdbx_seq_one_letter_code
_entity_poly.pdbx_strand_id
1 'polypeptide(L)'
;ALDYKMKLAEIKSTKKIVRVSHHSHIHGLGVDEYGKAIPDYSFIIGQSEAREAASLIVELIKSKRFSGRTILFAGPPGSGKTAIALAISQELGSKVPFHPMVASEVYSAEVKKTEILMENFRRAIGIRVKEIKEVYEGEVTELTPIETETPFSGYKKTISHVILGLKSSKGMRQLKLDPTMYEAIVSEKINVGDVIYVESTSGAVKRMGRSKNFAHEFDLELDQYVPVPKGDVLKKKEILQDLTLHDLDVANAFPEATHDVTSLINQFMKP
;
A
#
# COMPACT_ATOMS: atom_id res chain seq x y z
N ALA A 1 -18.19 -48.74 -2.20
CA ALA A 1 -17.50 -47.65 -2.91
C ALA A 1 -18.01 -46.33 -2.36
N LEU A 2 -17.22 -45.67 -1.51
CA LEU A 2 -17.57 -44.36 -0.93
C LEU A 2 -17.03 -43.28 -1.87
N ASP A 3 -17.95 -42.60 -2.55
CA ASP A 3 -17.70 -41.50 -3.49
C ASP A 3 -17.31 -40.24 -2.70
N TYR A 4 -16.02 -40.08 -2.40
CA TYR A 4 -15.47 -38.85 -1.83
C TYR A 4 -15.34 -37.79 -2.94
N LYS A 5 -16.47 -37.17 -3.32
CA LYS A 5 -16.44 -35.91 -4.08
C LYS A 5 -15.93 -34.80 -3.18
N MET A 6 -14.63 -34.54 -3.27
CA MET A 6 -13.98 -33.37 -2.69
C MET A 6 -14.60 -32.12 -3.33
N LYS A 7 -15.47 -31.41 -2.61
CA LYS A 7 -15.96 -30.10 -3.02
C LYS A 7 -14.79 -29.12 -2.95
N LEU A 8 -14.21 -28.82 -4.11
CA LEU A 8 -13.29 -27.70 -4.27
C LEU A 8 -14.00 -26.43 -3.80
N ALA A 9 -13.44 -25.77 -2.79
CA ALA A 9 -13.89 -24.45 -2.39
C ALA A 9 -13.55 -23.49 -3.54
N GLU A 10 -14.56 -23.16 -4.34
CA GLU A 10 -14.50 -22.12 -5.35
C GLU A 10 -13.94 -20.86 -4.67
N ILE A 11 -12.78 -20.38 -5.13
CA ILE A 11 -12.17 -19.14 -4.63
C ILE A 11 -13.12 -18.02 -5.05
N LYS A 12 -14.11 -17.74 -4.21
CA LYS A 12 -14.96 -16.55 -4.34
C LYS A 12 -14.00 -15.37 -4.34
N SER A 13 -13.98 -14.66 -5.47
CA SER A 13 -13.31 -13.37 -5.63
C SER A 13 -13.29 -12.63 -4.29
N THR A 14 -12.09 -12.37 -3.76
CA THR A 14 -11.86 -11.57 -2.55
C THR A 14 -12.16 -10.09 -2.82
N LYS A 15 -13.33 -9.79 -3.37
CA LYS A 15 -13.95 -8.50 -3.12
C LYS A 15 -14.13 -8.44 -1.61
N LYS A 16 -13.36 -7.57 -0.95
CA LYS A 16 -13.50 -7.26 0.48
C LYS A 16 -15.00 -7.21 0.79
N ILE A 17 -15.45 -8.08 1.68
CA ILE A 17 -16.83 -8.06 2.14
C ILE A 17 -17.01 -6.73 2.86
N VAL A 18 -17.64 -5.77 2.18
CA VAL A 18 -17.99 -4.48 2.79
C VAL A 18 -19.15 -4.77 3.73
N ARG A 19 -18.91 -4.68 5.04
CA ARG A 19 -19.97 -4.80 6.04
C ARG A 19 -20.93 -3.62 5.85
N VAL A 20 -22.23 -3.91 5.83
CA VAL A 20 -23.26 -2.88 5.72
C VAL A 20 -23.33 -2.13 7.06
N SER A 21 -23.13 -0.82 7.00
CA SER A 21 -23.26 0.12 8.12
C SER A 21 -24.40 1.10 7.84
N HIS A 22 -24.83 1.84 8.88
CA HIS A 22 -25.88 2.85 8.79
C HIS A 22 -25.64 3.91 7.69
N HIS A 23 -24.38 4.13 7.28
CA HIS A 23 -24.01 5.12 6.27
C HIS A 23 -23.36 4.51 5.02
N SER A 24 -23.43 3.19 4.83
CA SER A 24 -22.85 2.52 3.65
C SER A 24 -23.50 2.88 2.32
N HIS A 25 -24.69 3.47 2.36
CA HIS A 25 -25.41 3.96 1.17
C HIS A 25 -24.88 5.32 0.67
N ILE A 26 -24.01 5.99 1.41
CA ILE A 26 -23.51 7.33 1.08
C ILE A 26 -22.26 7.20 0.21
N HIS A 27 -22.34 7.70 -1.02
CA HIS A 27 -21.25 7.66 -2.00
C HIS A 27 -20.80 9.04 -2.51
N GLY A 28 -21.37 10.12 -1.99
CA GLY A 28 -21.02 11.50 -2.36
C GLY A 28 -22.11 12.48 -1.95
N LEU A 29 -21.89 13.77 -2.20
CA LEU A 29 -22.84 14.83 -1.84
C LEU A 29 -24.06 14.91 -2.76
N GLY A 30 -23.97 14.37 -3.97
CA GLY A 30 -25.07 14.38 -4.95
C GLY A 30 -25.39 15.76 -5.50
N VAL A 31 -24.38 16.58 -5.68
CA VAL A 31 -24.52 17.89 -6.31
C VAL A 31 -24.14 17.81 -7.78
N ASP A 32 -24.67 18.72 -8.59
CA ASP A 32 -24.25 18.86 -9.98
C ASP A 32 -22.90 19.58 -10.11
N GLU A 33 -22.43 19.80 -11.34
CA GLU A 33 -21.16 20.49 -11.62
C GLU A 33 -21.13 21.95 -11.15
N TYR A 34 -22.31 22.55 -10.92
CA TYR A 34 -22.46 23.91 -10.41
C TYR A 34 -22.62 23.95 -8.88
N GLY A 35 -22.56 22.78 -8.22
CA GLY A 35 -22.69 22.64 -6.79
C GLY A 35 -24.14 22.69 -6.27
N LYS A 36 -25.14 22.59 -7.16
CA LYS A 36 -26.57 22.58 -6.80
C LYS A 36 -27.02 21.18 -6.41
N ALA A 37 -27.83 21.05 -5.36
CA ALA A 37 -28.28 19.75 -4.89
C ALA A 37 -29.28 19.10 -5.86
N ILE A 38 -29.01 17.85 -6.25
CA ILE A 38 -29.94 17.04 -7.04
C ILE A 38 -31.04 16.50 -6.11
N PRO A 39 -32.33 16.79 -6.36
CA PRO A 39 -33.43 16.46 -5.45
C PRO A 39 -33.56 14.96 -5.15
N ASP A 40 -33.45 14.11 -6.17
CA ASP A 40 -33.64 12.65 -6.09
C ASP A 40 -32.32 11.90 -6.23
N TYR A 41 -31.30 12.36 -5.51
CA TYR A 41 -30.01 11.66 -5.49
C TYR A 41 -30.11 10.40 -4.61
N SER A 42 -29.84 9.24 -5.21
CA SER A 42 -30.06 7.91 -4.60
C SER A 42 -29.32 7.66 -3.28
N PHE A 43 -28.37 8.51 -2.89
CA PHE A 43 -27.51 8.29 -1.73
C PHE A 43 -27.76 9.30 -0.58
N ILE A 44 -28.32 10.48 -0.87
CA ILE A 44 -28.73 11.47 0.16
C ILE A 44 -29.97 12.20 -0.36
N ILE A 45 -31.06 12.12 0.41
CA ILE A 45 -32.37 12.68 0.04
C ILE A 45 -32.62 13.95 0.86
N GLY A 46 -33.06 15.03 0.19
CA GLY A 46 -33.31 16.32 0.82
C GLY A 46 -32.01 17.02 1.26
N GLN A 47 -32.11 17.81 2.36
CA GLN A 47 -31.01 18.62 2.91
C GLN A 47 -30.28 19.47 1.85
N SER A 48 -31.02 20.05 0.92
CA SER A 48 -30.46 20.72 -0.27
C SER A 48 -29.47 21.82 0.10
N GLU A 49 -29.87 22.75 0.97
CA GLU A 49 -29.00 23.86 1.41
C GLU A 49 -27.70 23.37 2.07
N ALA A 50 -27.79 22.33 2.90
CA ALA A 50 -26.62 21.79 3.59
C ALA A 50 -25.68 21.04 2.62
N ARG A 51 -26.21 20.38 1.59
CA ARG A 51 -25.43 19.74 0.52
C ARG A 51 -24.74 20.76 -0.37
N GLU A 52 -25.44 21.83 -0.74
CA GLU A 52 -24.88 22.94 -1.51
C GLU A 52 -23.75 23.65 -0.73
N ALA A 53 -23.96 23.93 0.55
CA ALA A 53 -22.93 24.48 1.42
C ALA A 53 -21.72 23.54 1.58
N ALA A 54 -21.97 22.23 1.70
CA ALA A 54 -20.92 21.22 1.76
C ALA A 54 -20.13 21.11 0.45
N SER A 55 -20.78 21.31 -0.71
CA SER A 55 -20.12 21.36 -2.02
C SER A 55 -19.08 22.48 -2.08
N LEU A 56 -19.46 23.68 -1.63
CA LEU A 56 -18.55 24.81 -1.56
C LEU A 56 -17.36 24.54 -0.63
N ILE A 57 -17.59 23.86 0.50
CA ILE A 57 -16.52 23.43 1.40
C ILE A 57 -15.57 22.45 0.69
N VAL A 58 -16.09 21.44 -0.01
CA VAL A 58 -15.29 20.48 -0.77
C VAL A 58 -14.43 21.20 -1.81
N GLU A 59 -14.99 22.18 -2.52
CA GLU A 59 -14.25 22.99 -3.48
C GLU A 59 -13.12 23.78 -2.81
N LEU A 60 -13.40 24.44 -1.67
CA LEU A 60 -12.38 25.18 -0.91
C LEU A 60 -11.25 24.26 -0.40
N ILE A 61 -11.55 23.02 -0.03
CA ILE A 61 -10.57 22.01 0.37
C ILE A 61 -9.74 21.59 -0.85
N LYS A 62 -10.39 21.24 -1.97
CA LYS A 62 -9.71 20.86 -3.24
C LYS A 62 -8.81 22.00 -3.76
N SER A 63 -9.25 23.26 -3.59
CA SER A 63 -8.48 24.45 -3.95
C SER A 63 -7.40 24.83 -2.93
N LYS A 64 -7.24 24.07 -1.83
CA LYS A 64 -6.27 24.33 -0.73
C LYS A 64 -6.43 25.70 -0.05
N ARG A 65 -7.65 26.28 -0.05
CA ARG A 65 -7.95 27.58 0.58
C ARG A 65 -8.64 27.45 1.94
N PHE A 66 -8.92 26.22 2.37
CA PHE A 66 -9.58 25.91 3.63
C PHE A 66 -8.57 25.50 4.72
N SER A 67 -7.73 26.42 5.18
CA SER A 67 -6.71 26.14 6.22
C SER A 67 -7.11 26.72 7.57
N GLY A 68 -7.00 25.92 8.64
CA GLY A 68 -7.22 26.36 10.04
C GLY A 68 -8.65 26.77 10.37
N ARG A 69 -9.64 26.32 9.59
CA ARG A 69 -11.06 26.65 9.76
C ARG A 69 -11.83 25.45 10.30
N THR A 70 -12.87 25.74 11.08
CA THR A 70 -13.78 24.74 11.65
C THR A 70 -15.17 24.89 11.05
N ILE A 71 -15.84 23.76 10.83
CA ILE A 71 -17.23 23.69 10.38
C ILE A 71 -18.05 23.08 11.49
N LEU A 72 -19.18 23.70 11.82
CA LEU A 72 -20.13 23.20 12.79
C LEU A 72 -21.43 22.80 12.09
N PHE A 73 -21.76 21.51 12.14
CA PHE A 73 -23.06 21.02 11.70
C PHE A 73 -24.04 21.06 12.87
N ALA A 74 -24.98 22.00 12.84
CA ALA A 74 -26.01 22.15 13.87
C ALA A 74 -27.37 21.61 13.39
N GLY A 75 -28.15 21.05 14.32
CA GLY A 75 -29.51 20.58 14.05
C GLY A 75 -29.98 19.47 14.99
N PRO A 76 -31.27 19.10 14.95
CA PRO A 76 -31.83 18.02 15.78
C PRO A 76 -31.16 16.66 15.58
N PRO A 77 -31.17 15.74 16.56
CA PRO A 77 -30.68 14.37 16.35
C PRO A 77 -31.41 13.69 15.18
N GLY A 78 -30.71 12.85 14.42
CA GLY A 78 -31.27 12.17 13.24
C GLY A 78 -31.39 13.03 11.97
N SER A 79 -30.98 14.30 11.98
CA SER A 79 -31.11 15.21 10.82
C SER A 79 -30.08 15.00 9.69
N GLY A 80 -29.24 13.97 9.75
CA GLY A 80 -28.24 13.69 8.70
C GLY A 80 -26.89 14.41 8.82
N LYS A 81 -26.54 15.01 9.96
CA LYS A 81 -25.25 15.69 10.17
C LYS A 81 -24.04 14.80 9.85
N THR A 82 -23.98 13.61 10.45
CA THR A 82 -22.91 12.64 10.22
C THR A 82 -22.91 12.13 8.78
N ALA A 83 -24.09 12.02 8.17
CA ALA A 83 -24.24 11.61 6.78
C ALA A 83 -23.56 12.61 5.83
N ILE A 84 -23.78 13.92 6.04
CA ILE A 84 -23.13 14.98 5.26
C ILE A 84 -21.61 14.97 5.46
N ALA A 85 -21.12 14.81 6.69
CA ALA A 85 -19.68 14.72 6.95
C ALA A 85 -19.02 13.54 6.21
N LEU A 86 -19.67 12.37 6.19
CA LEU A 86 -19.19 11.22 5.43
C LEU A 86 -19.29 11.45 3.92
N ALA A 87 -20.33 12.13 3.45
CA ALA A 87 -20.49 12.49 2.05
C ALA A 87 -19.37 13.41 1.57
N ILE A 88 -18.96 14.39 2.38
CA ILE A 88 -17.77 15.24 2.11
C ILE A 88 -16.52 14.36 1.96
N SER A 89 -16.32 13.38 2.84
CA SER A 89 -15.19 12.46 2.75
C SER A 89 -15.18 11.67 1.44
N GLN A 90 -16.34 11.13 1.04
CA GLN A 90 -16.46 10.40 -0.23
C GLN A 90 -16.19 11.31 -1.44
N GLU A 91 -16.66 12.57 -1.39
CA GLU A 91 -16.49 13.55 -2.46
C GLU A 91 -15.03 14.04 -2.63
N LEU A 92 -14.26 14.06 -1.54
CA LEU A 92 -12.82 14.33 -1.56
C LEU A 92 -12.02 13.14 -2.09
N GLY A 93 -12.56 11.93 -1.94
CA GLY A 93 -11.98 10.68 -2.41
C GLY A 93 -10.84 10.15 -1.55
N SER A 94 -10.29 8.99 -1.93
CA SER A 94 -9.28 8.26 -1.14
C SER A 94 -7.92 8.94 -1.02
N LYS A 95 -7.71 10.05 -1.74
CA LYS A 95 -6.45 10.80 -1.79
C LYS A 95 -6.32 11.82 -0.67
N VAL A 96 -7.42 12.18 -0.01
CA VAL A 96 -7.45 13.12 1.09
C VAL A 96 -7.76 12.32 2.35
N PRO A 97 -6.90 12.34 3.38
CA PRO A 97 -7.18 11.62 4.61
C PRO A 97 -8.42 12.20 5.31
N PHE A 98 -9.24 11.31 5.84
CA PHE A 98 -10.40 11.67 6.63
C PHE A 98 -10.41 10.78 7.88
N HIS A 99 -10.35 11.42 9.05
CA HIS A 99 -10.27 10.72 10.32
C HIS A 99 -11.50 11.04 11.19
N PRO A 100 -12.52 10.18 11.21
CA PRO A 100 -13.67 10.35 12.09
C PRO A 100 -13.26 10.01 13.53
N MET A 101 -13.54 10.92 14.47
CA MET A 101 -13.27 10.76 15.89
C MET A 101 -14.55 10.98 16.69
N VAL A 102 -14.77 10.17 17.72
CA VAL A 102 -15.83 10.40 18.71
C VAL A 102 -15.27 11.19 19.89
N ALA A 103 -15.98 12.21 20.37
CA ALA A 103 -15.48 13.10 21.43
C ALA A 103 -15.11 12.35 22.74
N SER A 104 -15.74 11.21 23.03
CA SER A 104 -15.41 10.37 24.18
C SER A 104 -14.05 9.70 24.08
N GLU A 105 -13.52 9.50 22.87
CA GLU A 105 -12.19 8.87 22.64
C GLU A 105 -11.05 9.77 23.11
N VAL A 106 -11.29 11.08 23.32
CA VAL A 106 -10.30 12.02 23.89
C VAL A 106 -9.94 11.65 25.34
N TYR A 107 -10.82 10.95 26.05
CA TYR A 107 -10.61 10.63 27.46
C TYR A 107 -9.88 9.28 27.58
N SER A 108 -8.61 9.33 27.94
CA SER A 108 -7.78 8.14 28.22
C SER A 108 -7.17 8.22 29.62
N ALA A 109 -6.90 7.05 30.22
CA ALA A 109 -6.17 6.92 31.48
C ALA A 109 -4.64 6.96 31.27
N GLU A 110 -4.17 6.52 30.11
CA GLU A 110 -2.73 6.35 29.82
C GLU A 110 -2.14 7.57 29.11
N VAL A 111 -2.93 8.20 28.24
CA VAL A 111 -2.46 9.27 27.34
C VAL A 111 -3.18 10.57 27.67
N LYS A 112 -2.45 11.69 27.63
CA LYS A 112 -3.01 13.03 27.88
C LYS A 112 -4.03 13.38 26.78
N LYS A 113 -5.14 14.03 27.18
CA LYS A 113 -6.20 14.50 26.27
C LYS A 113 -5.67 15.33 25.09
N THR A 114 -4.69 16.20 25.36
CA THR A 114 -4.06 17.04 24.33
C THR A 114 -3.28 16.22 23.32
N GLU A 115 -2.64 15.14 23.75
CA GLU A 115 -1.87 14.26 22.88
C GLU A 115 -2.79 13.51 21.93
N ILE A 116 -3.91 12.97 22.43
CA ILE A 116 -4.92 12.29 21.61
C ILE A 116 -5.45 13.25 20.54
N LEU A 117 -5.77 14.50 20.90
CA LEU A 117 -6.22 15.50 19.93
C LEU A 117 -5.13 15.80 18.88
N MET A 118 -3.88 15.99 19.30
CA MET A 118 -2.76 16.24 18.40
C MET A 118 -2.53 15.07 17.44
N GLU A 119 -2.60 13.83 17.93
CA GLU A 119 -2.51 12.62 17.13
C GLU A 119 -3.59 12.57 16.05
N ASN A 120 -4.84 12.86 16.42
CA ASN A 120 -5.97 12.91 15.49
C ASN A 120 -5.77 13.99 14.41
N PHE A 121 -5.24 15.17 14.76
CA PHE A 121 -4.86 16.20 13.77
C PHE A 121 -3.76 15.70 12.83
N ARG A 122 -2.74 15.01 13.35
CA ARG A 122 -1.63 14.47 12.55
C ARG A 122 -2.10 13.36 11.59
N ARG A 123 -3.07 12.54 11.99
CA ARG A 123 -3.72 11.53 11.13
C ARG A 123 -4.56 12.15 10.02
N ALA A 124 -5.12 13.34 10.24
CA ALA A 124 -5.94 14.06 9.27
C ALA A 124 -5.11 14.91 8.27
N ILE A 125 -3.79 14.97 8.40
CA ILE A 125 -2.91 15.72 7.48
C ILE A 125 -2.12 14.74 6.62
N GLY A 126 -2.38 14.79 5.31
CA GLY A 126 -1.75 13.92 4.33
C GLY A 126 -0.55 14.58 3.64
N ILE A 127 0.49 13.80 3.41
CA ILE A 127 1.66 14.12 2.59
C ILE A 127 1.67 13.15 1.41
N ARG A 128 1.83 13.69 0.20
CA ARG A 128 2.11 12.91 -1.00
C ARG A 128 3.56 13.05 -1.38
N VAL A 129 4.32 11.96 -1.28
CA VAL A 129 5.71 11.89 -1.71
C VAL A 129 5.76 11.27 -3.09
N LYS A 130 6.43 11.96 -4.01
CA LYS A 130 6.75 11.43 -5.33
C LYS A 130 8.23 11.08 -5.36
N GLU A 131 8.51 9.79 -5.50
CA GLU A 131 9.87 9.27 -5.60
C GLU A 131 10.06 8.62 -6.97
N ILE A 132 11.25 8.80 -7.57
CA ILE A 132 11.61 8.12 -8.81
C ILE A 132 12.60 7.03 -8.45
N LYS A 133 12.18 5.77 -8.60
CA LYS A 133 13.01 4.60 -8.32
C LYS A 133 13.55 4.01 -9.61
N GLU A 134 14.84 3.68 -9.61
CA GLU A 134 15.45 2.89 -10.67
C GLU A 134 15.33 1.41 -10.33
N VAL A 135 14.76 0.65 -11.26
CA VAL A 135 14.39 -0.75 -11.02
C VAL A 135 14.83 -1.61 -12.20
N TYR A 136 15.35 -2.79 -11.90
CA TYR A 136 15.59 -3.84 -12.88
C TYR A 136 14.47 -4.86 -12.80
N GLU A 137 13.80 -5.10 -13.92
CA GLU A 137 12.68 -6.02 -14.01
C GLU A 137 12.90 -6.95 -15.21
N GLY A 138 12.89 -8.26 -14.96
CA GLY A 138 13.16 -9.23 -16.01
C GLY A 138 12.98 -10.67 -15.56
N GLU A 139 12.87 -11.56 -16.54
CA GLU A 139 13.02 -13.00 -16.38
C GLU A 139 14.50 -13.33 -16.13
N VAL A 140 14.78 -14.11 -15.09
CA VAL A 140 16.13 -14.57 -14.76
C VAL A 140 16.56 -15.62 -15.77
N THR A 141 17.64 -15.32 -16.50
CA THR A 141 18.24 -16.26 -17.48
C THR A 141 19.48 -16.95 -16.92
N GLU A 142 20.18 -16.28 -16.01
CA GLU A 142 21.45 -16.75 -15.45
C GLU A 142 21.54 -16.27 -14.01
N LEU A 143 21.94 -17.16 -13.11
CA LEU A 143 22.19 -16.84 -11.71
C LEU A 143 23.40 -17.67 -11.26
N THR A 144 24.58 -17.04 -11.25
CA THR A 144 25.84 -17.72 -10.92
C THR A 144 26.61 -16.92 -9.86
N PRO A 145 26.73 -17.44 -8.62
CA PRO A 145 27.60 -16.85 -7.61
C PRO A 145 29.07 -17.13 -7.95
N ILE A 146 29.92 -16.10 -7.82
CA ILE A 146 31.37 -16.22 -7.99
C ILE A 146 32.02 -16.21 -6.62
N GLU A 147 32.67 -17.33 -6.30
CA GLU A 147 33.39 -17.52 -5.05
C GLU A 147 34.84 -17.05 -5.19
N THR A 148 35.43 -16.55 -4.11
CA THR A 148 36.85 -16.16 -4.05
C THR A 148 37.46 -16.67 -2.75
N GLU A 149 38.70 -17.14 -2.84
CA GLU A 149 39.45 -17.67 -1.69
C GLU A 149 39.97 -16.50 -0.84
N THR A 150 39.58 -16.46 0.43
CA THR A 150 40.10 -15.49 1.39
C THR A 150 41.47 -15.92 1.93
N PRO A 151 42.48 -15.03 1.99
CA PRO A 151 43.85 -15.39 2.41
C PRO A 151 43.99 -15.92 3.85
N PHE A 152 42.97 -15.74 4.71
CA PHE A 152 43.11 -15.92 6.16
C PHE A 152 42.46 -17.20 6.73
N SER A 153 41.72 -17.98 5.92
CA SER A 153 41.14 -19.25 6.40
C SER A 153 40.89 -20.20 5.22
N GLY A 154 41.68 -21.27 5.14
CA GLY A 154 41.61 -22.28 4.07
C GLY A 154 40.38 -23.18 4.06
N TYR A 155 39.28 -22.80 4.74
CA TYR A 155 38.08 -23.63 4.87
C TYR A 155 36.76 -22.90 4.55
N LYS A 156 36.76 -21.59 4.26
CA LYS A 156 35.52 -20.88 3.95
C LYS A 156 35.64 -20.10 2.65
N LYS A 157 34.98 -20.61 1.61
CA LYS A 157 34.78 -19.87 0.36
C LYS A 157 33.83 -18.71 0.63
N THR A 158 34.23 -17.50 0.25
CA THR A 158 33.37 -16.32 0.37
C THR A 158 32.87 -15.93 -1.01
N ILE A 159 31.60 -15.54 -1.11
CA ILE A 159 31.03 -15.06 -2.38
C ILE A 159 31.53 -13.64 -2.59
N SER A 160 32.19 -13.37 -3.72
CA SER A 160 32.67 -12.03 -4.05
C SER A 160 31.64 -11.20 -4.80
N HIS A 161 30.86 -11.83 -5.68
CA HIS A 161 29.75 -11.20 -6.40
C HIS A 161 28.87 -12.26 -7.07
N VAL A 162 27.67 -11.87 -7.49
CA VAL A 162 26.76 -12.73 -8.24
C VAL A 162 26.56 -12.15 -9.64
N ILE A 163 26.67 -12.98 -10.66
CA ILE A 163 26.26 -12.62 -12.01
C ILE A 163 24.78 -13.00 -12.17
N LEU A 164 23.97 -11.99 -12.45
CA LEU A 164 22.53 -12.13 -12.71
C LEU A 164 22.24 -11.69 -14.14
N GLY A 165 21.76 -12.63 -14.97
CA GLY A 165 21.22 -12.34 -16.29
C GLY A 165 19.72 -12.09 -16.21
N LEU A 166 19.27 -10.92 -16.71
CA LEU A 166 17.86 -10.56 -16.80
C LEU A 166 17.44 -10.33 -18.25
N LYS A 167 16.29 -10.89 -18.63
CA LYS A 167 15.69 -10.75 -19.95
C LYS A 167 14.32 -10.08 -19.88
N SER A 168 14.09 -9.13 -20.77
CA SER A 168 12.79 -8.51 -21.01
C SER A 168 12.37 -8.70 -22.47
N SER A 169 11.18 -8.19 -22.83
CA SER A 169 10.70 -8.24 -24.22
C SER A 169 11.60 -7.53 -25.25
N LYS A 170 12.38 -6.53 -24.84
CA LYS A 170 13.21 -5.71 -25.76
C LYS A 170 14.67 -6.14 -25.80
N GLY A 171 15.17 -6.79 -24.75
CA GLY A 171 16.58 -7.13 -24.67
C GLY A 171 16.94 -7.87 -23.39
N MET A 172 18.22 -8.21 -23.29
CA MET A 172 18.81 -8.91 -22.15
C MET A 172 19.94 -8.06 -21.56
N ARG A 173 20.14 -8.13 -20.25
CA ARG A 173 21.19 -7.41 -19.53
C ARG A 173 21.75 -8.31 -18.44
N GLN A 174 23.07 -8.44 -18.39
CA GLN A 174 23.78 -9.04 -17.26
C GLN A 174 24.14 -7.97 -16.25
N LEU A 175 23.97 -8.30 -14.97
CA LEU A 175 24.24 -7.46 -13.81
C LEU A 175 25.22 -8.20 -12.90
N LYS A 176 26.12 -7.43 -12.30
CA LYS A 176 27.02 -7.90 -11.25
C LYS A 176 26.50 -7.36 -9.93
N LEU A 177 25.95 -8.26 -9.10
CA LEU A 177 25.34 -7.93 -7.82
C LEU A 177 26.33 -8.12 -6.67
N ASP A 178 26.12 -7.34 -5.63
CA ASP A 178 26.85 -7.44 -4.36
C ASP A 178 26.50 -8.75 -3.62
N PRO A 179 27.44 -9.35 -2.85
CA PRO A 179 27.17 -10.54 -2.05
C PRO A 179 25.94 -10.43 -1.13
N THR A 180 25.64 -9.25 -0.59
CA THR A 180 24.46 -9.04 0.27
C THR A 180 23.14 -9.33 -0.46
N MET A 181 23.07 -9.06 -1.77
CA MET A 181 21.89 -9.36 -2.58
C MET A 181 21.73 -10.86 -2.86
N TYR A 182 22.81 -11.65 -2.75
CA TYR A 182 22.73 -13.10 -2.88
C TYR A 182 21.88 -13.72 -1.78
N GLU A 183 22.04 -13.24 -0.54
CA GLU A 183 21.26 -13.74 0.60
C GLU A 183 19.76 -13.48 0.39
N ALA A 184 19.41 -12.31 -0.16
CA ALA A 184 18.03 -11.97 -0.54
C ALA A 184 17.49 -12.87 -1.67
N ILE A 185 18.32 -13.22 -2.66
CA ILE A 185 17.95 -14.13 -3.74
C ILE A 185 17.67 -15.54 -3.21
N VAL A 186 18.51 -16.03 -2.29
CA VAL A 186 18.36 -17.34 -1.66
C VAL A 186 17.13 -17.37 -0.75
N SER A 187 16.87 -16.31 0.01
CA SER A 187 15.71 -16.24 0.92
C SER A 187 14.37 -16.19 0.16
N GLU A 188 14.32 -15.46 -0.97
CA GLU A 188 13.17 -15.40 -1.88
C GLU A 188 13.05 -16.65 -2.79
N LYS A 189 13.99 -17.60 -2.70
CA LYS A 189 14.03 -18.84 -3.50
C LYS A 189 13.94 -18.58 -5.01
N ILE A 190 14.66 -17.58 -5.48
CA ILE A 190 14.65 -17.18 -6.89
C ILE A 190 15.46 -18.17 -7.73
N ASN A 191 14.84 -18.66 -8.80
CA ASN A 191 15.45 -19.59 -9.75
C ASN A 191 15.48 -19.03 -11.17
N VAL A 192 16.31 -19.65 -12.03
CA VAL A 192 16.29 -19.37 -13.47
C VAL A 192 14.90 -19.67 -14.03
N GLY A 193 14.34 -18.74 -14.79
CA GLY A 193 12.97 -18.77 -15.30
C GLY A 193 11.95 -17.98 -14.45
N ASP A 194 12.35 -17.43 -13.30
CA ASP A 194 11.48 -16.56 -12.52
C ASP A 194 11.54 -15.11 -13.02
N VAL A 195 10.44 -14.38 -12.90
CA VAL A 195 10.42 -12.92 -13.12
C VAL A 195 10.63 -12.24 -11.79
N ILE A 196 11.63 -11.37 -11.73
CA ILE A 196 12.03 -10.67 -10.50
C ILE A 196 12.01 -9.17 -10.67
N TYR A 197 11.91 -8.50 -9.53
CA TYR A 197 12.02 -7.06 -9.37
C TYR A 197 13.20 -6.76 -8.44
N VAL A 198 14.14 -5.96 -8.92
CA VAL A 198 15.32 -5.54 -8.16
C VAL A 198 15.37 -4.02 -8.11
N GLU A 199 15.38 -3.45 -6.92
CA GLU A 199 15.52 -2.01 -6.71
C GLU A 199 17.01 -1.64 -6.62
N SER A 200 17.47 -0.71 -7.48
CA SER A 200 18.88 -0.33 -7.56
C SER A 200 19.42 0.31 -6.28
N THR A 201 18.58 1.07 -5.56
CA THR A 201 19.02 1.89 -4.43
C THR A 201 19.04 1.11 -3.12
N SER A 202 18.01 0.30 -2.87
CA SER A 202 17.88 -0.47 -1.62
C SER A 202 18.51 -1.87 -1.70
N GLY A 203 18.77 -2.37 -2.92
CA GLY A 203 19.16 -3.76 -3.11
C GLY A 203 18.05 -4.77 -2.82
N ALA A 204 16.81 -4.30 -2.60
CA ALA A 204 15.67 -5.18 -2.35
C ALA A 204 15.35 -6.00 -3.61
N VAL A 205 15.30 -7.32 -3.44
CA VAL A 205 14.95 -8.28 -4.48
C VAL A 205 13.60 -8.90 -4.13
N LYS A 206 12.70 -9.00 -5.11
CA LYS A 206 11.38 -9.60 -4.92
C LYS A 206 11.02 -10.52 -6.08
N ARG A 207 10.57 -11.74 -5.77
CA ARG A 207 10.05 -12.68 -6.76
C ARG A 207 8.61 -12.28 -7.15
N MET A 208 8.38 -12.02 -8.44
CA MET A 208 7.04 -11.68 -8.95
C MET A 208 6.24 -12.92 -9.37
N GLY A 209 6.93 -14.00 -9.73
CA GLY A 209 6.33 -15.27 -10.13
C GLY A 209 7.18 -16.01 -11.16
N ARG A 210 6.70 -17.17 -11.61
CA ARG A 210 7.35 -17.98 -12.66
C ARG A 210 7.05 -17.38 -14.04
N SER A 211 8.00 -17.34 -14.96
CA SER A 211 7.73 -16.85 -16.31
C SER A 211 6.79 -17.79 -17.06
N LYS A 212 5.83 -17.22 -17.81
CA LYS A 212 4.93 -17.99 -18.69
C LYS A 212 5.64 -18.87 -19.71
N ASN A 213 6.90 -18.56 -20.05
CA ASN A 213 7.70 -19.39 -20.97
C ASN A 213 7.98 -20.78 -20.40
N PHE A 214 7.92 -20.94 -19.08
CA PHE A 214 8.20 -22.18 -18.36
C PHE A 214 6.91 -22.89 -17.88
N ALA A 215 5.74 -22.44 -18.33
CA ALA A 215 4.44 -22.93 -17.83
C ALA A 215 4.04 -24.35 -18.27
N HIS A 216 4.87 -25.01 -19.08
CA HIS A 216 4.63 -26.36 -19.59
C HIS A 216 5.73 -27.35 -19.16
N GLU A 217 6.62 -26.97 -18.25
CA GLU A 217 7.70 -27.87 -17.82
C GLU A 217 7.20 -28.99 -16.91
N PHE A 218 6.13 -28.76 -16.14
CA PHE A 218 5.62 -29.71 -15.16
C PHE A 218 4.09 -29.82 -15.19
N ASP A 219 3.57 -31.00 -14.89
CA ASP A 219 2.12 -31.31 -14.96
C ASP A 219 1.31 -30.72 -13.79
N LEU A 220 1.95 -30.45 -12.65
CA LEU A 220 1.32 -29.92 -11.43
C LEU A 220 2.25 -28.91 -10.74
N GLU A 221 1.97 -27.62 -10.92
CA GLU A 221 2.66 -26.52 -10.23
C GLU A 221 1.67 -25.63 -9.48
N LEU A 222 2.12 -25.12 -8.33
CA LEU A 222 1.40 -24.13 -7.52
C LEU A 222 1.89 -22.70 -7.75
N ASP A 223 2.88 -22.51 -8.63
CA ASP A 223 3.48 -21.21 -8.88
C ASP A 223 2.56 -20.29 -9.70
N GLN A 224 2.61 -19.00 -9.37
CA GLN A 224 1.89 -17.99 -10.13
C GLN A 224 2.67 -17.61 -11.39
N TYR A 225 2.11 -17.88 -12.56
CA TYR A 225 2.75 -17.52 -13.83
C TYR A 225 2.50 -16.06 -14.23
N VAL A 226 3.59 -15.34 -14.44
CA VAL A 226 3.61 -13.94 -14.84
C VAL A 226 4.24 -13.78 -16.23
N PRO A 227 3.72 -12.86 -17.06
CA PRO A 227 4.29 -12.61 -18.38
C PRO A 227 5.66 -11.94 -18.26
N VAL A 228 6.53 -12.17 -19.26
CA VAL A 228 7.81 -11.47 -19.36
C VAL A 228 7.59 -9.95 -19.39
N PRO A 229 8.32 -9.17 -18.59
CA PRO A 229 8.19 -7.72 -18.54
C PRO A 229 8.33 -7.05 -19.91
N LYS A 230 7.39 -6.14 -20.20
CA LYS A 230 7.44 -5.29 -21.40
C LYS A 230 8.45 -4.15 -21.23
N GLY A 231 9.11 -3.77 -22.33
CA GLY A 231 10.09 -2.69 -22.35
C GLY A 231 11.51 -3.14 -21.99
N ASP A 232 12.34 -2.19 -21.60
CA ASP A 232 13.75 -2.41 -21.24
C ASP A 232 13.89 -3.02 -19.84
N VAL A 233 14.99 -3.72 -19.57
CA VAL A 233 15.25 -4.34 -18.26
C VAL A 233 15.38 -3.28 -17.17
N LEU A 234 16.12 -2.20 -17.44
CA LEU A 234 16.23 -1.05 -16.53
C LEU A 234 15.08 -0.07 -16.81
N LYS A 235 14.30 0.24 -15.77
CA LYS A 235 13.18 1.17 -15.84
C LYS A 235 13.30 2.21 -14.73
N LYS A 236 12.82 3.41 -15.00
CA LYS A 236 12.55 4.42 -13.97
C LYS A 236 11.06 4.37 -13.66
N LYS A 237 10.69 3.96 -12.45
CA LYS A 237 9.30 3.93 -11.99
C LYS A 237 9.05 5.09 -11.05
N GLU A 238 8.05 5.89 -11.36
CA GLU A 238 7.54 6.90 -10.43
C GLU A 238 6.64 6.20 -9.40
N ILE A 239 7.01 6.29 -8.12
CA ILE A 239 6.23 5.79 -7.01
C ILE A 239 5.60 6.99 -6.32
N LEU A 240 4.27 6.98 -6.23
CA LEU A 240 3.51 7.93 -5.44
C LEU A 240 3.12 7.23 -4.14
N GLN A 241 3.59 7.78 -3.03
CA GLN A 241 3.25 7.29 -1.70
C GLN A 241 2.46 8.36 -0.97
N ASP A 242 1.27 7.99 -0.54
CA ASP A 242 0.42 8.82 0.30
C ASP A 242 0.62 8.37 1.76
N LEU A 243 1.08 9.29 2.59
CA LEU A 243 1.34 9.11 4.02
C LEU A 243 0.59 10.17 4.82
N THR A 244 0.38 9.93 6.12
CA THR A 244 -0.06 10.97 7.05
C THR A 244 1.13 11.50 7.87
N LEU A 245 0.99 12.67 8.48
CA LEU A 245 2.02 13.14 9.42
C LEU A 245 2.16 12.20 10.62
N HIS A 246 1.06 11.58 11.05
CA HIS A 246 1.10 10.60 12.14
C HIS A 246 1.95 9.38 11.78
N ASP A 247 1.90 8.89 10.55
CA ASP A 247 2.73 7.75 10.12
C ASP A 247 4.22 8.09 10.23
N LEU A 248 4.62 9.33 9.91
CA LEU A 248 5.98 9.81 10.09
C LEU A 248 6.35 9.97 11.57
N ASP A 249 5.43 10.49 12.39
CA ASP A 249 5.65 10.65 13.83
C ASP A 249 5.88 9.27 14.48
N VAL A 250 5.07 8.26 14.13
CA VAL A 250 5.22 6.88 14.62
C VAL A 250 6.51 6.23 14.13
N ALA A 251 6.83 6.36 12.84
CA ALA A 251 8.06 5.80 12.27
C ALA A 251 9.33 6.37 12.91
N ASN A 252 9.30 7.66 13.29
CA ASN A 252 10.42 8.30 13.99
C ASN A 252 10.48 7.97 15.48
N ALA A 253 9.33 7.82 16.15
CA ALA A 253 9.26 7.47 17.56
C ALA A 253 9.62 6.00 17.82
N PHE A 254 9.27 5.12 16.89
CA PHE A 254 9.55 3.69 16.93
C PHE A 254 10.26 3.29 15.63
N PRO A 255 11.56 3.60 15.48
CA PRO A 255 12.30 3.15 14.32
C PRO A 255 12.24 1.62 14.27
N GLU A 256 11.76 1.08 13.15
CA GLU A 256 11.90 -0.35 12.85
C GLU A 256 13.41 -0.62 12.70
N ALA A 257 14.06 -0.93 13.81
CA ALA A 257 15.43 -1.38 13.82
C ALA A 257 15.49 -2.68 13.02
N THR A 258 16.07 -2.60 11.83
CA THR A 258 16.49 -3.74 11.05
C THR A 258 17.29 -4.68 11.96
N HIS A 259 16.69 -5.82 12.30
CA HIS A 259 17.31 -6.97 12.97
C HIS A 259 17.77 -6.82 14.43
N ASP A 260 17.02 -6.11 15.30
CA ASP A 260 17.24 -6.23 16.75
C ASP A 260 16.14 -7.04 17.44
N VAL A 261 16.52 -8.04 18.24
CA VAL A 261 15.63 -8.95 18.99
C VAL A 261 14.67 -8.17 19.92
N THR A 262 15.06 -6.97 20.35
CA THR A 262 14.25 -6.04 21.15
C THR A 262 13.08 -5.43 20.38
N SER A 263 13.20 -5.24 19.06
CA SER A 263 12.10 -4.74 18.21
C SER A 263 10.98 -5.76 18.05
N LEU A 264 11.33 -7.05 17.96
CA LEU A 264 10.38 -8.17 17.95
C LEU A 264 9.61 -8.26 19.27
N ILE A 265 10.30 -8.12 20.41
CA ILE A 265 9.68 -8.16 21.74
C ILE A 265 8.67 -7.00 21.90
N ASN A 266 9.02 -5.78 21.46
CA ASN A 266 8.10 -4.64 21.51
C ASN A 266 6.89 -4.79 20.57
N GLN A 267 7.03 -5.50 19.44
CA GLN A 267 5.91 -5.80 18.54
C GLN A 267 4.96 -6.85 19.14
N PHE A 268 5.48 -7.79 19.94
CA PHE A 268 4.69 -8.77 20.69
C PHE A 268 4.09 -8.25 22.00
N MET A 269 4.62 -7.15 22.56
CA MET A 269 4.16 -6.57 23.83
C MET A 269 3.15 -5.43 23.67
N LYS A 270 2.74 -5.07 22.44
CA LYS A 270 1.57 -4.18 22.27
C LYS A 270 0.29 -4.97 22.59
N PRO A 271 -0.56 -4.49 23.52
CA PRO A 271 -1.88 -5.09 23.77
C PRO A 271 -2.81 -4.98 22.57
#